data_AF-R9IR36-F1
#
_entry.id   AF-R9IR36-F1
#
_cell.length_a   1.000
_cell.length_b   1.000
_cell.length_c   1.000
_cell.angle_alpha   90.00
_cell.angle_beta   90.00
_cell.angle_gamma   90.00
#
_symmetry.space_group_name_H-M   'P 1'
#
loop_
_entity.id
_entity.type
_entity.pdbx_description
1 polymer ?
#
loop_
_entity_poly.entity_id
_entity_poly.type
_entity_poly.pdbx_seq_one_letter_code
_entity_poly.pdbx_strand_id
1 'polypeptide(L)'
;MANKKELADKRDELEKELEGIDEEIETLDLQIKHSKLKDEKTQLEEERSKHEDIQAEIRSELTDVKTELEQGRLFDRGRCIENIMRLLAIKDKKLGNIERLSGNSPGYLSRMRSGKSNADPSIEFLLMAARELEVSLDMLVSSEIYEMSPTEQYLFKFIRGLIEDTEADDVFWERERLSELKRMTVGYDGYDEVYVEHPIYHARAVRKANSQSYEPEYYSEFFKDCGVEPCGDCYHAKLPYSESYLYIMFCGKGDDSIAWKKDTFYELYVVEEQGMTQPLCNTMEIAESLSVVIESLVKEIALSISHVHINEGVKKIIDGYMDARKLPFD
;
A
#
# COMPACT_ATOMS: atom_id res chain seq x y z
N MET A 1 4.40 27.45 5.77
CA MET A 1 3.46 27.99 4.75
C MET A 1 3.92 29.30 4.13
N ALA A 2 4.47 30.27 4.90
CA ALA A 2 4.94 31.57 4.35
C ALA A 2 5.97 31.44 3.21
N ASN A 3 7.01 30.62 3.39
CA ASN A 3 8.08 30.43 2.40
C ASN A 3 7.59 29.90 1.02
N LYS A 4 6.60 28.99 1.00
CA LYS A 4 6.10 28.41 -0.27
C LYS A 4 5.31 29.41 -1.12
N LYS A 5 4.61 30.34 -0.47
CA LYS A 5 3.88 31.40 -1.18
C LYS A 5 4.87 32.43 -1.74
N GLU A 6 5.87 32.82 -0.96
CA GLU A 6 6.93 33.73 -1.39
C GLU A 6 7.70 33.17 -2.60
N LEU A 7 8.02 31.87 -2.60
CA LEU A 7 8.65 31.22 -3.75
C LEU A 7 7.74 31.15 -4.98
N ALA A 8 6.44 30.94 -4.80
CA ALA A 8 5.48 30.93 -5.91
C ALA A 8 5.30 32.33 -6.51
N ASP A 9 5.20 33.36 -5.66
CA ASP A 9 5.11 34.76 -6.09
C ASP A 9 6.41 35.16 -6.82
N LYS A 10 7.59 34.74 -6.31
CA LYS A 10 8.89 34.96 -6.96
C LYS A 10 8.98 34.26 -8.33
N ARG A 11 8.48 33.02 -8.45
CA ARG A 11 8.41 32.32 -9.75
C ARG A 11 7.61 33.13 -10.76
N ASP A 12 6.43 33.60 -10.38
CA ASP A 12 5.53 34.32 -11.28
C ASP A 12 6.12 35.68 -11.70
N GLU A 13 6.85 36.34 -10.79
CA GLU A 13 7.59 37.56 -11.08
C GLU A 13 8.73 37.31 -12.09
N LEU A 14 9.55 36.28 -11.86
CA LEU A 14 10.64 35.90 -12.78
C LEU A 14 10.12 35.43 -14.14
N GLU A 15 9.00 34.69 -14.21
CA GLU A 15 8.38 34.27 -15.48
C GLU A 15 7.92 35.49 -16.30
N LYS A 16 7.35 36.50 -15.63
CA LYS A 16 6.93 37.74 -16.28
C LYS A 16 8.12 38.61 -16.71
N GLU A 17 9.18 38.67 -15.90
CA GLU A 17 10.40 39.40 -16.25
C GLU A 17 11.10 38.75 -17.45
N LEU A 18 11.15 37.41 -17.49
CA LEU A 18 11.70 36.66 -18.61
C LEU A 18 10.92 36.92 -19.92
N GLU A 19 9.59 36.97 -19.85
CA GLU A 19 8.75 37.29 -21.02
C GLU A 19 9.05 38.69 -21.57
N GLY A 20 9.23 39.69 -20.69
CA GLY A 20 9.64 41.04 -21.09
C GLY A 20 11.03 41.09 -21.75
N ILE A 21 12.01 40.40 -21.19
CA ILE A 21 13.36 40.32 -21.77
C ILE A 21 13.36 39.59 -23.12
N ASP A 22 12.55 38.54 -23.27
CA ASP A 22 12.39 37.82 -24.54
C ASP A 22 11.84 38.75 -25.65
N GLU A 23 10.85 39.59 -25.33
CA GLU A 23 10.31 40.60 -26.26
C GLU A 23 11.34 41.69 -26.64
N GLU A 24 12.17 42.12 -25.69
CA GLU A 24 13.23 43.11 -25.92
C GLU A 24 14.33 42.54 -26.82
N ILE A 25 14.74 41.28 -26.61
CA ILE A 25 15.71 40.59 -27.47
C ILE A 25 15.15 40.43 -28.89
N GLU A 26 13.89 40.02 -29.05
CA GLU A 26 13.25 39.92 -30.37
C GLU A 26 13.22 41.27 -31.10
N THR A 27 12.95 42.35 -30.36
CA THR A 27 12.95 43.72 -30.89
C THR A 27 14.36 44.14 -31.35
N LEU A 28 15.38 43.87 -30.54
CA LEU A 28 16.79 44.15 -30.87
C LEU A 28 17.25 43.33 -32.09
N ASP A 29 16.85 42.06 -32.20
CA ASP A 29 17.15 41.21 -33.36
C ASP A 29 16.59 41.80 -34.66
N LEU A 30 15.37 42.34 -34.63
CA LEU A 30 14.78 43.03 -35.76
C LEU A 30 15.55 44.32 -36.11
N GLN A 31 15.94 45.11 -35.13
CA GLN A 31 16.70 46.35 -35.34
C GLN A 31 18.09 46.09 -35.92
N ILE A 32 18.83 45.10 -35.38
CA ILE A 32 20.14 44.67 -35.88
C ILE A 32 20.05 44.23 -37.35
N LYS A 33 18.98 43.49 -37.69
CA LYS A 33 18.74 43.02 -39.07
C LYS A 33 18.47 44.17 -40.06
N HIS A 34 17.88 45.27 -39.60
CA HIS A 34 17.51 46.41 -40.43
C HIS A 34 18.53 47.56 -40.44
N SER A 35 19.49 47.57 -39.50
CA SER A 35 20.54 48.58 -39.45
C SER A 35 21.48 48.52 -40.66
N LYS A 36 21.82 49.69 -41.19
CA LYS A 36 22.74 49.87 -42.34
C LYS A 36 24.08 50.48 -41.95
N LEU A 37 24.19 50.99 -40.73
CA LEU A 37 25.39 51.65 -40.20
C LEU A 37 26.13 50.68 -39.28
N LYS A 38 27.44 50.53 -39.50
CA LYS A 38 28.27 49.58 -38.76
C LYS A 38 28.31 49.89 -37.26
N ASP A 39 28.45 51.17 -36.92
CA ASP A 39 28.58 51.60 -35.53
C ASP A 39 27.27 51.39 -34.75
N GLU A 40 26.13 51.71 -35.36
CA GLU A 40 24.79 51.47 -34.81
C GLU A 40 24.53 49.97 -34.59
N LYS A 41 24.87 49.15 -35.58
CA LYS A 41 24.77 47.69 -35.45
C LYS A 41 25.60 47.14 -34.30
N THR A 42 26.81 47.66 -34.10
CA THR A 42 27.72 47.23 -33.03
C THR A 42 27.14 47.59 -31.65
N GLN A 43 26.55 48.78 -31.51
CA GLN A 43 25.88 49.20 -30.28
C GLN A 43 24.66 48.32 -29.95
N LEU A 44 23.84 47.99 -30.96
CA LEU A 44 22.69 47.11 -30.76
C LEU A 44 23.09 45.67 -30.41
N GLU A 45 24.18 45.16 -30.99
CA GLU A 45 24.75 43.85 -30.64
C GLU A 45 25.27 43.82 -29.19
N GLU A 46 25.89 44.90 -28.71
CA GLU A 46 26.30 45.06 -27.31
C GLU A 46 25.09 45.12 -26.35
N GLU A 47 24.02 45.83 -26.72
CA GLU A 47 22.79 45.86 -25.92
C GLU A 47 22.11 44.49 -25.89
N ARG A 48 22.01 43.81 -27.03
CA ARG A 48 21.46 42.45 -27.11
C ARG A 48 22.24 41.48 -26.23
N SER A 49 23.57 41.54 -26.25
CA SER A 49 24.42 40.69 -25.39
C SER A 49 24.11 40.88 -23.90
N LYS A 50 23.85 42.11 -23.46
CA LYS A 50 23.47 42.38 -22.05
C LYS A 50 22.12 41.76 -21.70
N HIS A 51 21.14 41.82 -22.61
CA HIS A 51 19.83 41.20 -22.38
C HIS A 51 19.93 39.67 -22.39
N GLU A 52 20.81 39.07 -23.20
CA GLU A 52 21.10 37.63 -23.14
C GLU A 52 21.73 37.20 -21.81
N ASP A 53 22.65 38.00 -21.26
CA ASP A 53 23.24 37.74 -19.94
C ASP A 53 22.15 37.78 -18.84
N ILE A 54 21.27 38.78 -18.88
CA ILE A 54 20.12 38.90 -17.96
C ILE A 54 19.16 37.72 -18.13
N GLN A 55 18.83 37.34 -19.38
CA GLN A 55 17.97 36.20 -19.69
C GLN A 55 18.54 34.90 -19.10
N ALA A 56 19.86 34.70 -19.21
CA ALA A 56 20.53 33.53 -18.66
C ALA A 56 20.49 33.51 -17.13
N GLU A 57 20.67 34.66 -16.48
CA GLU A 57 20.59 34.81 -15.02
C GLU A 57 19.17 34.52 -14.50
N ILE A 58 18.15 35.13 -15.11
CA ILE A 58 16.73 34.89 -14.76
C ILE A 58 16.38 33.40 -14.93
N ARG A 59 16.81 32.76 -16.03
CA ARG A 59 16.56 31.32 -16.24
C ARG A 59 17.24 30.45 -15.20
N SER A 60 18.44 30.82 -14.75
CA SER A 60 19.13 30.12 -13.66
C SER A 60 18.33 30.25 -12.36
N GLU A 61 17.99 31.47 -11.95
CA GLU A 61 17.20 31.71 -10.73
C GLU A 61 15.85 31.01 -10.75
N LEU A 62 15.18 31.02 -11.90
CA LEU A 62 13.87 30.38 -12.09
C LEU A 62 13.99 28.86 -12.01
N THR A 63 15.14 28.29 -12.40
CA THR A 63 15.44 26.87 -12.19
C THR A 63 15.64 26.55 -10.71
N ASP A 64 16.36 27.39 -9.98
CA ASP A 64 16.61 27.23 -8.55
C ASP A 64 15.30 27.32 -7.75
N VAL A 65 14.47 28.34 -8.02
CA VAL A 65 13.15 28.52 -7.38
C VAL A 65 12.23 27.34 -7.68
N LYS A 66 12.21 26.83 -8.92
CA LYS A 66 11.44 25.63 -9.28
C LYS A 66 11.93 24.40 -8.52
N THR A 67 13.24 24.24 -8.37
CA THR A 67 13.85 23.13 -7.63
C THR A 67 13.49 23.19 -6.14
N GLU A 68 13.55 24.38 -5.53
CA GLU A 68 13.22 24.58 -4.12
C GLU A 68 11.71 24.37 -3.85
N LEU A 69 10.85 24.80 -4.78
CA LEU A 69 9.42 24.49 -4.76
C LEU A 69 9.13 22.99 -4.87
N GLU A 70 9.88 22.25 -5.69
CA GLU A 70 9.77 20.79 -5.83
C GLU A 70 10.24 20.05 -4.56
N GLN A 71 11.37 20.46 -3.96
CA GLN A 71 11.87 19.87 -2.72
C GLN A 71 10.91 20.07 -1.52
N GLY A 72 10.07 21.11 -1.57
CA GLY A 72 9.00 21.35 -0.59
C GLY A 72 7.66 20.66 -0.89
N ARG A 73 7.58 19.76 -1.89
CA ARG A 73 6.36 18.98 -2.17
C ARG A 73 6.32 17.69 -1.36
N LEU A 74 5.23 17.52 -0.63
CA LEU A 74 4.87 16.24 0.00
C LEU A 74 4.40 15.19 -1.02
N PHE A 75 4.05 15.61 -2.24
CA PHE A 75 3.52 14.75 -3.29
C PHE A 75 4.57 14.57 -4.40
N ASP A 76 5.07 13.34 -4.52
CA ASP A 76 5.92 12.90 -5.63
C ASP A 76 5.03 12.41 -6.78
N ARG A 77 4.84 13.28 -7.77
CA ARG A 77 4.01 13.00 -8.95
C ARG A 77 4.55 11.82 -9.75
N GLY A 78 5.87 11.71 -9.90
CA GLY A 78 6.50 10.66 -10.71
C GLY A 78 6.23 9.29 -10.10
N ARG A 79 6.52 9.18 -8.79
CA ARG A 79 6.24 7.99 -7.99
C ARG A 79 4.77 7.60 -8.03
N CYS A 80 3.86 8.56 -7.89
CA CYS A 80 2.44 8.28 -7.94
C CYS A 80 2.00 7.68 -9.29
N ILE A 81 2.42 8.29 -10.40
CA ILE A 81 2.09 7.78 -11.75
C ILE A 81 2.67 6.37 -11.94
N GLU A 82 3.89 6.13 -11.49
CA GLU A 82 4.55 4.84 -11.61
C GLU A 82 3.85 3.75 -10.78
N ASN A 83 3.47 4.07 -9.54
CA ASN A 83 2.69 3.20 -8.67
C ASN A 83 1.36 2.80 -9.32
N ILE A 84 0.63 3.75 -9.90
CA ILE A 84 -0.62 3.48 -10.62
C ILE A 84 -0.38 2.52 -11.79
N MET A 85 0.63 2.78 -12.61
CA MET A 85 0.94 1.93 -13.76
C MET A 85 1.33 0.51 -13.35
N ARG A 86 2.09 0.35 -12.26
CA ARG A 86 2.48 -0.96 -11.72
C ARG A 86 1.28 -1.70 -11.16
N LEU A 87 0.46 -1.06 -10.33
CA LEU A 87 -0.74 -1.66 -9.73
C LEU A 87 -1.76 -2.07 -10.80
N LEU A 88 -1.93 -1.27 -11.87
CA LEU A 88 -2.75 -1.63 -13.02
C LEU A 88 -2.30 -2.93 -13.68
N ALA A 89 -0.98 -3.11 -13.86
CA ALA A 89 -0.41 -4.32 -14.45
C ALA A 89 -0.58 -5.53 -13.53
N ILE A 90 -0.36 -5.36 -12.22
CA ILE A 90 -0.52 -6.41 -11.21
C ILE A 90 -1.98 -6.87 -11.12
N LYS A 91 -2.93 -5.93 -11.21
CA LYS A 91 -4.37 -6.20 -11.06
C LYS A 91 -5.11 -6.46 -12.38
N ASP A 92 -4.39 -6.55 -13.49
CA ASP A 92 -4.94 -6.66 -14.86
C ASP A 92 -6.09 -5.66 -15.14
N LYS A 93 -5.96 -4.45 -14.62
CA LYS A 93 -6.94 -3.38 -14.80
C LYS A 93 -6.51 -2.43 -15.93
N LYS A 94 -7.48 -1.93 -16.68
CA LYS A 94 -7.24 -0.98 -17.78
C LYS A 94 -7.28 0.46 -17.28
N LEU A 95 -6.20 1.21 -17.49
CA LEU A 95 -6.10 2.65 -17.15
C LEU A 95 -7.31 3.45 -17.64
N GLY A 96 -7.74 3.22 -18.89
CA GLY A 96 -8.85 3.96 -19.50
C GLY A 96 -10.20 3.77 -18.79
N ASN A 97 -10.39 2.70 -18.02
CA ASN A 97 -11.61 2.53 -17.22
C ASN A 97 -11.59 3.46 -16.00
N ILE A 98 -10.46 3.53 -15.30
CA ILE A 98 -10.28 4.42 -14.14
C ILE A 98 -10.39 5.89 -14.57
N GLU A 99 -9.80 6.25 -15.72
CA GLU A 99 -9.93 7.60 -16.29
C GLU A 99 -11.41 7.95 -16.52
N ARG A 100 -12.21 7.07 -17.12
CA ARG A 100 -13.64 7.33 -17.33
C ARG A 100 -14.44 7.40 -16.03
N LEU A 101 -14.19 6.49 -15.09
CA LEU A 101 -14.90 6.45 -13.81
C LEU A 101 -14.64 7.70 -12.96
N SER A 102 -13.45 8.28 -13.08
CA SER A 102 -13.07 9.54 -12.44
C SER A 102 -13.51 10.80 -13.22
N GLY A 103 -14.26 10.65 -14.32
CA GLY A 103 -14.72 11.78 -15.14
C GLY A 103 -13.64 12.37 -16.05
N ASN A 104 -12.48 11.72 -16.18
CA ASN A 104 -11.37 12.16 -17.01
C ASN A 104 -11.42 11.54 -18.42
N SER A 105 -10.85 12.26 -19.39
CA SER A 105 -10.72 11.78 -20.76
C SER A 105 -9.70 10.63 -20.87
N PRO A 106 -9.87 9.69 -21.81
CA PRO A 106 -8.83 8.71 -22.13
C PRO A 106 -7.45 9.34 -22.40
N GLY A 107 -6.41 8.73 -21.84
CA GLY A 107 -5.03 9.20 -21.94
C GLY A 107 -4.70 10.40 -21.04
N TYR A 108 -5.57 10.75 -20.09
CA TYR A 108 -5.34 11.76 -19.07
C TYR A 108 -4.01 11.53 -18.34
N LEU A 109 -3.82 10.35 -17.75
CA LEU A 109 -2.60 10.03 -17.01
C LEU A 109 -1.41 9.85 -17.96
N SER A 110 -1.67 9.34 -19.17
CA SER A 110 -0.63 9.16 -20.20
C SER A 110 0.02 10.48 -20.63
N ARG A 111 -0.76 11.57 -20.73
CA ARG A 111 -0.24 12.90 -21.06
C ARG A 111 0.63 13.47 -19.95
N MET A 112 0.25 13.23 -18.69
CA MET A 112 1.08 13.62 -17.53
C MET A 112 2.39 12.83 -17.54
N ARG A 113 2.32 11.51 -17.73
CA ARG A 113 3.50 10.64 -17.80
C ARG A 113 4.47 11.04 -18.91
N SER A 114 3.96 11.44 -20.07
CA SER A 114 4.80 11.85 -21.20
C SER A 114 5.30 13.30 -21.13
N GLY A 115 5.05 14.01 -20.02
CA GLY A 115 5.42 15.43 -19.88
C GLY A 115 4.62 16.40 -20.75
N LYS A 116 3.54 15.94 -21.42
CA LYS A 116 2.66 16.81 -22.22
C LYS A 116 1.73 17.65 -21.34
N SER A 117 1.61 17.30 -20.06
CA SER A 117 0.88 18.03 -19.05
C SER A 117 1.71 18.06 -17.77
N ASN A 118 1.92 19.25 -17.21
CA ASN A 118 2.60 19.41 -15.91
C ASN A 118 1.62 19.40 -14.72
N ALA A 119 0.31 19.30 -14.98
CA ALA A 119 -0.68 19.17 -13.92
C ALA A 119 -0.53 17.86 -13.13
N ASP A 120 -0.89 17.90 -11.86
CA ASP A 120 -1.01 16.70 -11.03
C ASP A 120 -2.31 15.94 -11.32
N PRO A 121 -2.33 14.62 -11.07
CA PRO A 121 -3.58 13.87 -11.08
C PRO A 121 -4.59 14.49 -10.11
N SER A 122 -5.85 14.62 -10.54
CA SER A 122 -6.90 15.17 -9.69
C SER A 122 -7.17 14.26 -8.49
N ILE A 123 -7.68 14.84 -7.40
CA ILE A 123 -8.07 14.07 -6.20
C ILE A 123 -9.12 13.01 -6.57
N GLU A 124 -10.09 13.34 -7.42
CA GLU A 124 -11.10 12.39 -7.92
C GLU A 124 -10.45 11.23 -8.67
N PHE A 125 -9.43 11.49 -9.50
CA PHE A 125 -8.68 10.44 -10.17
C PHE A 125 -7.93 9.56 -9.17
N LEU A 126 -7.23 10.18 -8.21
CA LEU A 126 -6.45 9.44 -7.20
C LEU A 126 -7.34 8.60 -6.29
N LEU A 127 -8.49 9.13 -5.84
CA LEU A 127 -9.46 8.39 -5.04
C LEU A 127 -10.09 7.24 -5.83
N MET A 128 -10.41 7.47 -7.10
CA MET A 128 -10.92 6.40 -7.97
C MET A 128 -9.85 5.34 -8.23
N ALA A 129 -8.60 5.74 -8.48
CA ALA A 129 -7.48 4.82 -8.63
C ALA A 129 -7.24 4.02 -7.35
N ALA A 130 -7.27 4.65 -6.17
CA ALA A 130 -7.13 3.99 -4.88
C ALA A 130 -8.22 2.94 -4.65
N ARG A 131 -9.47 3.31 -4.93
CA ARG A 131 -10.62 2.41 -4.84
C ARG A 131 -10.50 1.25 -5.80
N GLU A 132 -10.26 1.53 -7.08
CA GLU A 132 -10.20 0.50 -8.12
C GLU A 132 -8.96 -0.39 -7.98
N LEU A 133 -7.86 0.14 -7.48
CA LEU A 133 -6.65 -0.63 -7.23
C LEU A 133 -6.64 -1.23 -5.82
N GLU A 134 -7.68 -0.99 -5.01
CA GLU A 134 -7.85 -1.45 -3.63
C GLU A 134 -6.59 -1.22 -2.78
N VAL A 135 -6.08 0.01 -2.81
CA VAL A 135 -4.94 0.45 -2.00
C VAL A 135 -5.30 1.76 -1.30
N SER A 136 -4.56 2.10 -0.25
CA SER A 136 -4.73 3.42 0.38
C SER A 136 -4.25 4.53 -0.56
N LEU A 137 -4.80 5.73 -0.38
CA LEU A 137 -4.32 6.91 -1.11
C LEU A 137 -2.84 7.18 -0.79
N ASP A 138 -2.43 6.97 0.46
CA ASP A 138 -1.04 7.15 0.90
C ASP A 138 -0.11 6.24 0.10
N MET A 139 -0.42 4.94 -0.01
CA MET A 139 0.38 3.99 -0.77
C MET A 139 0.53 4.39 -2.25
N LEU A 140 -0.53 4.94 -2.81
CA LEU A 140 -0.52 5.44 -4.17
C LEU A 140 0.46 6.59 -4.39
N VAL A 141 0.67 7.45 -3.40
CA VAL A 141 1.41 8.71 -3.57
C VAL A 141 2.81 8.70 -2.95
N SER A 142 3.07 7.88 -1.94
CA SER A 142 4.30 7.95 -1.13
C SER A 142 5.14 6.67 -1.17
N SER A 143 4.54 5.50 -1.35
CA SER A 143 5.23 4.21 -1.25
C SER A 143 6.11 3.89 -2.46
N GLU A 144 7.23 3.21 -2.23
CA GLU A 144 8.00 2.56 -3.29
C GLU A 144 7.39 1.17 -3.51
N ILE A 145 6.54 1.04 -4.54
CA ILE A 145 5.99 -0.26 -4.90
C ILE A 145 7.10 -1.05 -5.61
N TYR A 146 7.93 -1.76 -4.84
CA TYR A 146 9.00 -2.63 -5.36
C TYR A 146 8.45 -3.70 -6.32
N GLU A 147 9.33 -4.16 -7.23
CA GLU A 147 9.07 -5.40 -7.97
C GLU A 147 9.01 -6.55 -6.95
N MET A 148 7.80 -7.09 -6.76
CA MET A 148 7.63 -8.32 -5.98
C MET A 148 8.49 -9.42 -6.59
N SER A 149 9.26 -10.12 -5.76
CA SER A 149 9.94 -11.36 -6.15
C SER A 149 8.94 -12.38 -6.70
N PRO A 150 9.38 -13.40 -7.47
CA PRO A 150 8.47 -14.45 -7.95
C PRO A 150 7.68 -15.14 -6.82
N THR A 151 8.30 -15.31 -5.64
CA THR A 151 7.66 -15.86 -4.45
C THR A 151 6.57 -14.92 -3.91
N GLU A 152 6.85 -13.62 -3.82
CA GLU A 152 5.85 -12.63 -3.41
C GLU A 152 4.71 -12.52 -4.42
N GLN A 153 4.98 -12.62 -5.72
CA GLN A 153 3.94 -12.66 -6.76
C GLN A 153 3.06 -13.91 -6.64
N TYR A 154 3.66 -15.06 -6.33
CA TYR A 154 2.92 -16.30 -6.06
C TYR A 154 2.01 -16.12 -4.84
N LEU A 155 2.56 -15.60 -3.74
CA LEU A 155 1.81 -15.36 -2.51
C LEU A 155 0.70 -14.31 -2.72
N PHE A 156 0.97 -13.24 -3.48
CA PHE A 156 -0.01 -12.24 -3.85
C PHE A 156 -1.23 -12.85 -4.55
N LYS A 157 -1.01 -13.73 -5.53
CA LYS A 157 -2.09 -14.43 -6.23
C LYS A 157 -2.90 -15.32 -5.29
N PHE A 158 -2.23 -16.03 -4.39
CA PHE A 158 -2.88 -16.85 -3.37
C PHE A 158 -3.77 -16.02 -2.44
N ILE A 159 -3.26 -14.93 -1.86
CA ILE A 159 -4.05 -14.07 -0.96
C ILE A 159 -5.21 -13.41 -1.72
N ARG A 160 -5.03 -13.04 -2.99
CA ARG A 160 -6.13 -12.51 -3.81
C ARG A 160 -7.25 -13.53 -4.03
N GLY A 161 -6.90 -14.77 -4.39
CA GLY A 161 -7.88 -15.83 -4.50
C GLY A 161 -8.64 -16.06 -3.19
N LEU A 162 -7.94 -16.02 -2.05
CA LEU A 162 -8.59 -16.13 -0.75
C LEU A 162 -9.56 -14.98 -0.43
N ILE A 163 -9.27 -13.76 -0.88
CA ILE A 163 -10.22 -12.64 -0.75
C ILE A 163 -11.48 -12.94 -1.56
N GLU A 164 -11.33 -13.33 -2.83
CA GLU A 164 -12.45 -13.67 -3.71
C GLU A 164 -13.29 -14.82 -3.13
N ASP A 165 -12.66 -15.88 -2.62
CA ASP A 165 -13.35 -17.01 -2.00
C ASP A 165 -14.01 -16.61 -0.66
N THR A 166 -13.45 -15.66 0.08
CA THR A 166 -14.06 -15.13 1.32
C THR A 166 -15.29 -14.27 1.01
N GLU A 167 -15.24 -13.44 -0.04
CA GLU A 167 -16.38 -12.64 -0.52
C GLU A 167 -17.51 -13.51 -1.07
N ALA A 168 -17.17 -14.68 -1.62
CA ALA A 168 -18.12 -15.65 -2.18
C ALA A 168 -18.74 -16.59 -1.12
N ASP A 169 -18.37 -16.45 0.17
CA ASP A 169 -18.72 -17.38 1.25
C ASP A 169 -18.23 -18.83 1.01
N ASP A 170 -17.17 -19.02 0.21
CA ASP A 170 -16.55 -20.32 -0.08
C ASP A 170 -15.47 -20.69 0.96
N VAL A 171 -14.99 -19.72 1.75
CA VAL A 171 -14.07 -19.92 2.88
C VAL A 171 -14.72 -19.49 4.18
N PHE A 172 -14.83 -20.43 5.12
CA PHE A 172 -15.38 -20.18 6.45
C PHE A 172 -14.28 -19.86 7.45
N TRP A 173 -14.26 -18.62 7.92
CA TRP A 173 -13.30 -18.14 8.90
C TRP A 173 -13.83 -18.26 10.32
N GLU A 174 -12.95 -18.69 11.21
CA GLU A 174 -13.15 -18.69 12.65
C GLU A 174 -12.29 -17.59 13.28
N ARG A 175 -12.79 -17.01 14.37
CA ARG A 175 -12.12 -15.96 15.13
C ARG A 175 -11.87 -16.41 16.54
N GLU A 176 -10.60 -16.45 16.91
CA GLU A 176 -10.13 -16.69 18.26
C GLU A 176 -9.82 -15.34 18.93
N ARG A 177 -10.54 -15.03 20.01
CA ARG A 177 -10.40 -13.72 20.65
C ARG A 177 -9.11 -13.66 21.45
N LEU A 178 -8.50 -12.48 21.51
CA LEU A 178 -7.30 -12.28 22.36
C LEU A 178 -7.53 -12.70 23.82
N SER A 179 -8.74 -12.49 24.35
CA SER A 179 -9.09 -12.90 25.71
C SER A 179 -9.14 -14.42 25.92
N GLU A 180 -9.44 -15.18 24.87
CA GLU A 180 -9.47 -16.65 24.88
C GLU A 180 -8.04 -17.17 24.77
N LEU A 181 -7.26 -16.62 23.83
CA LEU A 181 -5.83 -16.90 23.68
C LEU A 181 -5.04 -16.67 24.98
N LYS A 182 -5.33 -15.59 25.72
CA LYS A 182 -4.70 -15.28 27.02
C LYS A 182 -5.13 -16.18 28.17
N ARG A 183 -6.22 -16.93 28.02
CA ARG A 183 -6.73 -17.86 29.04
C ARG A 183 -6.38 -19.32 28.75
N MET A 184 -5.63 -19.55 27.67
CA MET A 184 -5.16 -20.87 27.31
C MET A 184 -4.37 -21.50 28.46
N THR A 185 -4.49 -22.80 28.60
CA THR A 185 -3.77 -23.59 29.60
C THR A 185 -2.97 -24.68 28.93
N VAL A 186 -1.93 -25.16 29.60
CA VAL A 186 -1.22 -26.36 29.17
C VAL A 186 -2.04 -27.61 29.52
N GLY A 187 -2.01 -28.59 28.63
CA GLY A 187 -2.48 -29.94 28.87
C GLY A 187 -1.34 -30.87 29.25
N TYR A 188 -1.70 -32.02 29.83
CA TYR A 188 -0.80 -33.15 30.05
C TYR A 188 -1.40 -34.34 29.32
N ASP A 189 -0.60 -35.01 28.50
CA ASP A 189 -1.03 -36.27 27.93
C ASP A 189 -1.04 -37.37 29.00
N GLY A 190 -1.53 -38.56 28.63
CA GLY A 190 -1.55 -39.72 29.53
C GLY A 190 -0.17 -40.26 29.94
N TYR A 191 0.92 -39.63 29.48
CA TYR A 191 2.32 -39.97 29.71
C TYR A 191 3.10 -38.82 30.38
N ASP A 192 2.41 -37.83 30.95
CA ASP A 192 2.97 -36.62 31.58
C ASP A 192 3.73 -35.67 30.63
N GLU A 193 3.59 -35.83 29.30
CA GLU A 193 4.12 -34.87 28.33
C GLU A 193 3.21 -33.64 28.25
N VAL A 194 3.83 -32.47 28.23
CA VAL A 194 3.11 -31.18 28.25
C VAL A 194 2.82 -30.73 26.83
N TYR A 195 1.57 -30.38 26.56
CA TYR A 195 1.16 -29.84 25.27
C TYR A 195 0.33 -28.56 25.40
N VAL A 196 0.23 -27.82 24.30
CA VAL A 196 -0.71 -26.72 24.13
C VAL A 196 -1.58 -27.05 22.92
N GLU A 197 -2.89 -26.86 23.03
CA GLU A 197 -3.83 -27.24 21.96
C GLU A 197 -3.67 -26.37 20.70
N HIS A 198 -3.30 -25.10 20.87
CA HIS A 198 -3.19 -24.17 19.75
C HIS A 198 -1.88 -24.38 18.95
N PRO A 199 -1.93 -24.48 17.62
CA PRO A 199 -0.80 -24.91 16.79
C PRO A 199 0.38 -23.92 16.71
N ILE A 200 0.15 -22.64 17.01
CA ILE A 200 1.20 -21.59 17.03
C ILE A 200 1.66 -21.25 18.47
N TYR A 201 1.22 -22.03 19.47
CA TYR A 201 1.68 -21.89 20.83
C TYR A 201 2.53 -23.11 21.23
N HIS A 202 3.42 -22.90 22.19
CA HIS A 202 4.19 -23.98 22.79
C HIS A 202 4.19 -23.88 24.31
N ALA A 203 4.51 -24.99 24.97
CA ALA A 203 4.61 -25.04 26.42
C ALA A 203 5.98 -24.52 26.87
N ARG A 204 6.04 -23.31 27.43
CA ARG A 204 7.27 -22.80 28.02
C ARG A 204 7.41 -23.25 29.46
N ALA A 205 8.58 -23.81 29.80
CA ALA A 205 8.93 -24.10 31.18
C ALA A 205 9.17 -22.82 32.00
N VAL A 206 8.42 -22.66 33.08
CA VAL A 206 8.55 -21.57 34.04
C VAL A 206 9.08 -22.14 35.36
N ARG A 207 10.27 -21.71 35.75
CA ARG A 207 10.85 -22.07 37.05
C ARG A 207 10.18 -21.27 38.15
N LYS A 208 9.43 -21.96 39.01
CA LYS A 208 8.94 -21.42 40.30
C LYS A 208 9.82 -21.97 41.41
N ALA A 209 9.92 -21.25 42.53
CA ALA A 209 10.93 -21.48 43.58
C ALA A 209 11.09 -22.95 44.03
N ASN A 210 10.01 -23.75 43.99
CA ASN A 210 9.99 -25.16 44.41
C ASN A 210 9.34 -26.13 43.39
N SER A 211 9.06 -25.70 42.16
CA SER A 211 8.42 -26.54 41.14
C SER A 211 8.66 -26.02 39.72
N GLN A 212 8.69 -26.93 38.76
CA GLN A 212 8.62 -26.59 37.34
C GLN A 212 7.14 -26.57 36.94
N SER A 213 6.65 -25.42 36.50
CA SER A 213 5.34 -25.30 35.86
C SER A 213 5.52 -24.98 34.38
N TYR A 214 4.48 -25.19 33.59
CA TYR A 214 4.48 -24.81 32.19
C TYR A 214 3.36 -23.81 31.94
N GLU A 215 3.62 -22.85 31.08
CA GLU A 215 2.66 -21.82 30.67
C GLU A 215 2.66 -21.77 29.13
N PRO A 216 1.49 -21.60 28.48
CA PRO A 216 1.46 -21.42 27.05
C PRO A 216 2.19 -20.14 26.65
N GLU A 217 3.04 -20.22 25.65
CA GLU A 217 3.76 -19.08 25.11
C GLU A 217 3.59 -19.04 23.60
N TYR A 218 3.22 -17.87 23.10
CA TYR A 218 3.22 -17.59 21.68
C TYR A 218 4.65 -17.62 21.15
N TYR A 219 4.89 -18.37 20.08
CA TYR A 219 6.21 -18.47 19.48
C TYR A 219 6.20 -17.89 18.07
N SER A 220 6.77 -16.70 17.90
CA SER A 220 7.03 -16.15 16.57
C SER A 220 8.19 -16.91 15.93
N GLU A 221 7.93 -17.59 14.81
CA GLU A 221 8.99 -18.22 14.00
C GLU A 221 9.81 -17.19 13.22
N PHE A 222 9.29 -15.97 13.03
CA PHE A 222 9.96 -14.88 12.32
C PHE A 222 10.90 -14.08 13.24
N PHE A 223 10.45 -13.79 14.46
CA PHE A 223 11.16 -12.95 15.42
C PHE A 223 11.42 -13.72 16.73
N LYS A 224 12.29 -14.73 16.65
CA LYS A 224 12.66 -15.60 17.77
C LYS A 224 13.30 -14.80 18.89
N ASP A 225 12.87 -15.07 20.13
CA ASP A 225 13.38 -14.44 21.34
C ASP A 225 13.29 -12.90 21.37
N CYS A 226 12.46 -12.31 20.51
CA CYS A 226 12.29 -10.85 20.40
C CYS A 226 11.11 -10.33 21.23
N GLY A 227 10.41 -11.18 21.99
CA GLY A 227 9.28 -10.80 22.85
C GLY A 227 7.98 -10.44 22.11
N VAL A 228 7.81 -10.88 20.86
CA VAL A 228 6.57 -10.68 20.10
C VAL A 228 5.42 -11.40 20.81
N GLU A 229 4.31 -10.70 21.01
CA GLU A 229 3.09 -11.25 21.61
C GLU A 229 1.84 -10.92 20.78
N PRO A 230 0.80 -11.76 20.82
CA PRO A 230 -0.50 -11.45 20.24
C PRO A 230 -1.11 -10.21 20.88
N CYS A 231 -1.54 -9.25 20.05
CA CYS A 231 -2.12 -7.99 20.48
C CYS A 231 -3.57 -7.79 20.03
N GLY A 232 -4.15 -8.75 19.31
CA GLY A 232 -5.58 -8.82 19.02
C GLY A 232 -6.03 -10.22 18.64
N ASP A 233 -7.15 -10.31 17.92
CA ASP A 233 -7.78 -11.57 17.57
C ASP A 233 -6.96 -12.33 16.51
N CYS A 234 -6.98 -13.66 16.58
CA CYS A 234 -6.46 -14.54 15.55
C CYS A 234 -7.61 -15.01 14.66
N TYR A 235 -7.32 -15.15 13.37
CA TYR A 235 -8.27 -15.68 12.39
C TYR A 235 -7.69 -16.95 11.78
N HIS A 236 -8.52 -17.97 11.61
CA HIS A 236 -8.12 -19.15 10.87
C HIS A 236 -9.23 -19.70 10.00
N ALA A 237 -8.86 -20.38 8.92
CA ALA A 237 -9.79 -21.08 8.05
C ALA A 237 -9.10 -22.31 7.44
N LYS A 238 -9.90 -23.34 7.17
CA LYS A 238 -9.44 -24.47 6.35
C LYS A 238 -9.27 -24.00 4.91
N LEU A 239 -8.11 -24.25 4.32
CA LEU A 239 -7.84 -23.87 2.94
C LEU A 239 -8.61 -24.79 1.98
N PRO A 240 -9.37 -24.24 1.01
CA PRO A 240 -10.09 -25.02 0.02
C PRO A 240 -9.17 -26.03 -0.69
N TYR A 241 -9.67 -27.23 -0.93
CA TYR A 241 -8.94 -28.31 -1.62
C TYR A 241 -7.69 -28.83 -0.89
N SER A 242 -7.51 -28.50 0.41
CA SER A 242 -6.46 -29.06 1.26
C SER A 242 -6.99 -29.42 2.64
N GLU A 243 -6.24 -30.24 3.37
CA GLU A 243 -6.50 -30.53 4.79
C GLU A 243 -5.75 -29.57 5.73
N SER A 244 -5.14 -28.52 5.18
CA SER A 244 -4.37 -27.53 5.93
C SER A 244 -5.23 -26.32 6.30
N TYR A 245 -4.81 -25.64 7.36
CA TYR A 245 -5.42 -24.41 7.86
C TYR A 245 -4.48 -23.24 7.65
N LEU A 246 -5.01 -22.10 7.26
CA LEU A 246 -4.30 -20.84 7.30
C LEU A 246 -4.68 -20.12 8.58
N TYR A 247 -3.67 -19.71 9.36
CA TYR A 247 -3.81 -18.88 10.54
C TYR A 247 -3.21 -17.51 10.27
N ILE A 248 -3.87 -16.46 10.76
CA ILE A 248 -3.44 -15.07 10.70
C ILE A 248 -3.46 -14.54 12.13
N MET A 249 -2.26 -14.35 12.69
CA MET A 249 -2.08 -13.84 14.04
C MET A 249 -1.80 -12.34 14.00
N PHE A 250 -2.52 -11.56 14.82
CA PHE A 250 -2.23 -10.13 14.99
C PHE A 250 -1.25 -9.90 16.13
N CYS A 251 -0.04 -9.44 15.78
CA CYS A 251 1.10 -9.36 16.67
C CYS A 251 1.44 -7.91 17.02
N GLY A 252 1.85 -7.69 18.27
CA GLY A 252 2.52 -6.48 18.71
C GLY A 252 4.03 -6.62 18.61
N LYS A 253 4.73 -5.48 18.49
CA LYS A 253 6.18 -5.45 18.65
C LYS A 253 6.58 -5.99 20.02
N GLY A 254 7.74 -6.62 20.08
CA GLY A 254 8.30 -7.15 21.31
C GLY A 254 9.26 -6.16 21.99
N ASP A 255 10.46 -6.63 22.32
CA ASP A 255 11.47 -5.87 23.04
C ASP A 255 11.77 -4.51 22.39
N ASP A 256 11.59 -3.44 23.17
CA ASP A 256 11.86 -2.05 22.77
C ASP A 256 13.34 -1.79 22.47
N SER A 257 14.24 -2.71 22.85
CA SER A 257 15.66 -2.65 22.46
C SER A 257 15.89 -2.90 20.95
N ILE A 258 14.92 -3.51 20.27
CA ILE A 258 14.97 -3.82 18.84
C ILE A 258 14.37 -2.66 18.04
N ALA A 259 15.00 -2.31 16.91
CA ALA A 259 14.50 -1.28 16.00
C ALA A 259 13.35 -1.84 15.13
N TRP A 260 12.12 -1.69 15.60
CA TRP A 260 10.92 -2.12 14.88
C TRP A 260 10.50 -1.13 13.79
N LYS A 261 10.06 -1.63 12.63
CA LYS A 261 9.49 -0.78 11.56
C LYS A 261 8.08 -0.28 11.88
N LYS A 262 7.30 -1.08 12.62
CA LYS A 262 5.90 -0.82 13.01
C LYS A 262 5.64 -1.44 14.39
N ASP A 263 4.69 -0.88 15.14
CA ASP A 263 4.31 -1.40 16.46
C ASP A 263 3.40 -2.64 16.39
N THR A 264 2.74 -2.85 15.24
CA THR A 264 1.81 -3.97 15.04
C THR A 264 1.91 -4.50 13.63
N PHE A 265 1.68 -5.80 13.47
CA PHE A 265 1.80 -6.51 12.19
C PHE A 265 1.05 -7.84 12.24
N TYR A 266 0.88 -8.49 11.09
CA TYR A 266 0.30 -9.83 11.00
C TYR A 266 1.37 -10.86 10.68
N GLU A 267 1.28 -12.02 11.34
CA GLU A 267 2.04 -13.22 10.98
C GLU A 267 1.08 -14.28 10.43
N LEU A 268 1.46 -14.89 9.31
CA LEU A 268 0.66 -15.90 8.63
C LEU A 268 1.36 -17.25 8.74
N TYR A 269 0.60 -18.27 9.10
CA TYR A 269 1.06 -19.64 9.29
C TYR A 269 0.16 -20.62 8.56
N VAL A 270 0.75 -21.64 7.93
CA VAL A 270 0.02 -22.79 7.42
C VAL A 270 0.20 -23.94 8.41
N VAL A 271 -0.90 -24.52 8.86
CA VAL A 271 -0.92 -25.65 9.80
C VAL A 271 -1.47 -26.86 9.07
N GLU A 272 -0.67 -27.90 8.93
CA GLU A 272 -1.09 -29.17 8.33
C GLU A 272 -1.94 -30.00 9.31
N GLU A 273 -2.71 -30.97 8.80
CA GLU A 273 -3.59 -31.84 9.61
C GLU A 273 -2.84 -32.57 10.75
N GLN A 274 -1.54 -32.82 10.58
CA GLN A 274 -0.69 -33.45 11.60
C GLN A 274 -0.23 -32.48 12.70
N GLY A 275 -0.70 -31.23 12.69
CA GLY A 275 -0.32 -30.18 13.64
C GLY A 275 1.03 -29.52 13.32
N MET A 276 1.62 -29.82 12.16
CA MET A 276 2.88 -29.21 11.74
C MET A 276 2.63 -27.78 11.26
N THR A 277 3.13 -26.81 12.02
CA THR A 277 3.04 -25.37 11.72
C THR A 277 4.21 -24.95 10.85
N GLN A 278 3.93 -24.22 9.77
CA GLN A 278 4.92 -23.66 8.85
C GLN A 278 4.73 -22.14 8.73
N PRO A 279 5.78 -21.33 8.97
CA PRO A 279 5.70 -19.89 8.76
C PRO A 279 5.55 -19.56 7.27
N LEU A 280 4.53 -18.78 6.92
CA LEU A 280 4.31 -18.34 5.54
C LEU A 280 4.96 -16.97 5.27
N CYS A 281 4.55 -15.95 6.01
CA CYS A 281 5.12 -14.60 5.93
C CYS A 281 4.71 -13.72 7.13
N ASN A 282 5.36 -12.55 7.27
CA ASN A 282 4.93 -11.49 8.17
C ASN A 282 4.82 -10.14 7.44
N THR A 283 3.88 -9.29 7.82
CA THR A 283 3.65 -7.99 7.14
C THR A 283 4.70 -6.91 7.43
N MET A 284 5.72 -7.22 8.22
CA MET A 284 6.82 -6.30 8.55
C MET A 284 8.03 -6.45 7.60
N GLU A 285 8.24 -7.64 7.06
CA GLU A 285 9.43 -7.99 6.27
C GLU A 285 9.14 -8.26 4.79
N ILE A 286 7.87 -8.33 4.38
CA ILE A 286 7.46 -8.47 2.97
C ILE A 286 7.30 -7.14 2.24
N ALA A 287 7.24 -7.19 0.91
CA ALA A 287 6.87 -6.04 0.09
C ALA A 287 5.56 -5.38 0.57
N GLU A 288 5.55 -4.05 0.58
CA GLU A 288 4.43 -3.24 1.05
C GLU A 288 3.14 -3.52 0.27
N SER A 289 3.26 -3.80 -1.03
CA SER A 289 2.13 -4.21 -1.88
C SER A 289 1.47 -5.50 -1.43
N LEU A 290 2.25 -6.47 -0.96
CA LEU A 290 1.71 -7.71 -0.42
C LEU A 290 1.13 -7.51 0.99
N SER A 291 1.77 -6.68 1.83
CA SER A 291 1.24 -6.29 3.14
C SER A 291 -0.17 -5.71 3.02
N VAL A 292 -0.40 -4.81 2.07
CA VAL A 292 -1.72 -4.18 1.87
C VAL A 292 -2.78 -5.18 1.42
N VAL A 293 -2.42 -6.15 0.58
CA VAL A 293 -3.35 -7.21 0.17
C VAL A 293 -3.70 -8.13 1.33
N ILE A 294 -2.74 -8.46 2.21
CA ILE A 294 -3.02 -9.21 3.44
C ILE A 294 -3.94 -8.40 4.37
N GLU A 295 -3.68 -7.11 4.57
CA GLU A 295 -4.55 -6.23 5.38
C GLU A 295 -5.97 -6.14 4.80
N SER A 296 -6.10 -6.20 3.48
CA SER A 296 -7.40 -6.25 2.79
C SER A 296 -8.12 -7.57 3.06
N LEU A 297 -7.40 -8.70 3.01
CA LEU A 297 -7.94 -9.99 3.43
C LEU A 297 -8.44 -9.95 4.88
N VAL A 298 -7.66 -9.42 5.84
CA VAL A 298 -8.10 -9.35 7.25
C VAL A 298 -9.37 -8.52 7.42
N LYS A 299 -9.51 -7.41 6.67
CA LYS A 299 -10.74 -6.62 6.68
C LYS A 299 -11.93 -7.41 6.14
N GLU A 300 -11.73 -8.13 5.03
CA GLU A 300 -12.78 -8.94 4.43
C GLU A 300 -13.19 -10.10 5.34
N ILE A 301 -12.24 -10.74 6.02
CA ILE A 301 -12.52 -11.76 7.05
C ILE A 301 -13.39 -11.17 8.16
N ALA A 302 -13.02 -9.99 8.69
CA ALA A 302 -13.77 -9.35 9.76
C ALA A 302 -15.20 -8.99 9.33
N LEU A 303 -15.39 -8.58 8.07
CA LEU A 303 -16.70 -8.34 7.47
C LEU A 303 -17.49 -9.64 7.30
N SER A 304 -16.89 -10.64 6.66
CA SER A 304 -17.45 -11.97 6.46
C SER A 304 -17.94 -12.57 7.77
N ILE A 305 -17.12 -12.62 8.82
CA ILE A 305 -17.53 -13.17 10.14
C ILE A 305 -18.70 -12.42 10.78
N SER A 306 -18.93 -11.15 10.41
CA SER A 306 -20.08 -10.38 10.88
C SER A 306 -21.41 -10.73 10.17
N HIS A 307 -21.33 -11.42 9.03
CA HIS A 307 -22.48 -11.88 8.25
C HIS A 307 -22.97 -13.27 8.70
N VAL A 308 -24.20 -13.61 8.31
CA VAL A 308 -24.79 -14.92 8.63
C VAL A 308 -24.32 -15.94 7.61
N HIS A 309 -23.48 -16.87 8.06
CA HIS A 309 -23.01 -17.98 7.27
C HIS A 309 -23.91 -19.20 7.42
N ILE A 310 -24.34 -19.77 6.30
CA ILE A 310 -25.13 -21.01 6.27
C ILE A 310 -24.34 -22.06 5.50
N ASN A 311 -23.75 -23.02 6.22
CA ASN A 311 -23.07 -24.13 5.57
C ASN A 311 -24.03 -24.97 4.72
N GLU A 312 -23.49 -25.71 3.75
CA GLU A 312 -24.29 -26.44 2.77
C GLU A 312 -25.23 -27.49 3.41
N GLY A 313 -24.83 -28.07 4.54
CA GLY A 313 -25.66 -29.02 5.28
C GLY A 313 -26.90 -28.36 5.91
N VAL A 314 -26.71 -27.22 6.56
CA VAL A 314 -27.80 -26.41 7.14
C VAL A 314 -28.66 -25.85 6.03
N LYS A 315 -28.06 -25.39 4.92
CA LYS A 315 -28.77 -24.91 3.74
C LYS A 315 -29.72 -25.98 3.19
N LYS A 316 -29.24 -27.23 3.01
CA LYS A 316 -30.08 -28.37 2.58
C LYS A 316 -31.26 -28.63 3.53
N ILE A 317 -31.07 -28.45 4.84
CA ILE A 317 -32.15 -28.59 5.83
C ILE A 317 -33.17 -27.46 5.68
N ILE A 318 -32.70 -26.22 5.53
CA ILE A 318 -33.55 -25.04 5.32
C ILE A 318 -34.33 -25.17 4.01
N ASP A 319 -33.66 -25.51 2.91
CA ASP A 319 -34.26 -25.70 1.59
C ASP A 319 -35.36 -26.77 1.65
N GLY A 320 -35.08 -27.91 2.30
CA GLY A 320 -36.09 -28.97 2.49
C GLY A 320 -37.33 -28.50 3.26
N TYR A 321 -37.17 -27.61 4.25
CA TYR A 321 -38.30 -27.00 4.94
C TYR A 321 -39.07 -26.01 4.06
N MET A 322 -38.35 -25.17 3.32
CA MET A 322 -38.91 -24.14 2.44
C MET A 322 -39.71 -24.76 1.30
N ASP A 323 -39.17 -25.80 0.67
CA ASP A 323 -39.81 -26.59 -0.38
C ASP A 323 -41.09 -27.27 0.13
N ALA A 324 -41.03 -27.89 1.31
CA ALA A 324 -42.19 -28.53 1.93
C ALA A 324 -43.32 -27.54 2.23
N ARG A 325 -42.99 -26.27 2.47
CA ARG A 325 -43.95 -25.18 2.76
C ARG A 325 -44.37 -24.38 1.52
N LYS A 326 -43.73 -24.61 0.35
CA LYS A 326 -43.86 -23.76 -0.85
C LYS A 326 -43.66 -22.27 -0.53
N LEU A 327 -42.70 -21.97 0.36
CA LEU A 327 -42.35 -20.59 0.64
C LEU A 327 -41.59 -20.05 -0.57
N PRO A 328 -42.01 -18.91 -1.14
CA PRO A 328 -41.32 -18.35 -2.30
C PRO A 328 -39.90 -17.91 -1.88
N PHE A 329 -38.91 -18.37 -2.64
CA PHE A 329 -37.62 -17.72 -2.76
C PHE A 329 -37.69 -16.82 -3.99
N ASP A 330 -38.31 -15.65 -3.85
CA ASP A 330 -38.16 -14.59 -4.85
C ASP A 330 -36.98 -13.69 -4.44
#